data_AF-A0A9D3P9K5-F1
#
_entry.id   AF-A0A9D3P9K5-F1
#
_cell.length_a   1.000
_cell.length_b   1.000
_cell.length_c   1.000
_cell.angle_alpha   90.00
_cell.angle_beta   90.00
_cell.angle_gamma   90.00
#
_symmetry.space_group_name_H-M   'P 1'
#
loop_
_entity.id
_entity.type
_entity.pdbx_description
1 polymer ?
#
loop_
_entity_poly.entity_id
_entity_poly.type
_entity_poly.pdbx_seq_one_letter_code
_entity_poly.pdbx_strand_id
1 'polypeptide(L)'
;MPVYVLQDSELHARHCRETFKMPGFFQMLKKKKELIPLIGFMAFAATGATSASIYFLLTKPDVILNKTRNPEPWENIDPTKPQKFITIHQQWKPVEELQMVKSMTK
;
A
#
# COMPACT_ATOMS: atom_id res chain seq x y z
N MET A 1 -31.46 -55.27 4.82
CA MET A 1 -31.44 -54.33 3.67
C MET A 1 -31.00 -52.88 3.99
N PRO A 2 -30.05 -52.58 4.91
CA PRO A 2 -29.54 -51.19 5.05
C PRO A 2 -28.11 -50.97 4.49
N VAL A 3 -27.37 -52.01 4.12
CA VAL A 3 -25.94 -51.90 3.76
C VAL A 3 -25.72 -51.18 2.42
N TYR A 4 -26.60 -51.38 1.43
CA TYR A 4 -26.45 -50.78 0.10
C TYR A 4 -26.68 -49.26 0.11
N VAL A 5 -27.57 -48.75 0.97
CA VAL A 5 -27.90 -47.31 1.02
C VAL A 5 -26.76 -46.49 1.62
N LEU A 6 -26.03 -47.03 2.61
CA LEU A 6 -24.88 -46.37 3.21
C LEU A 6 -23.65 -46.35 2.27
N GLN A 7 -23.50 -47.38 1.44
CA GLN A 7 -22.39 -47.44 0.48
C GLN A 7 -22.54 -46.38 -0.63
N ASP A 8 -23.77 -46.11 -1.08
CA ASP A 8 -24.06 -45.12 -2.13
C ASP A 8 -23.84 -43.67 -1.63
N SER A 9 -24.23 -43.39 -0.37
CA SER A 9 -24.00 -42.06 0.23
C SER A 9 -22.51 -41.76 0.41
N GLU A 10 -21.71 -42.76 0.78
CA GLU A 10 -20.26 -42.62 0.92
C GLU A 10 -19.57 -42.47 -0.45
N LEU A 11 -20.01 -43.21 -1.47
CA LEU A 11 -19.47 -43.11 -2.83
C LEU A 11 -19.75 -41.73 -3.45
N HIS A 12 -20.96 -41.22 -3.25
CA HIS A 12 -21.34 -39.87 -3.68
C HIS A 12 -20.57 -38.78 -2.92
N ALA A 13 -20.36 -38.95 -1.61
CA ALA A 13 -19.53 -38.04 -0.81
C ALA A 13 -18.06 -38.04 -1.24
N ARG A 14 -17.51 -39.19 -1.65
CA ARG A 14 -16.15 -39.25 -2.23
C ARG A 14 -16.07 -38.60 -3.61
N HIS A 15 -17.10 -38.77 -4.46
CA HIS A 15 -17.16 -38.11 -5.76
C HIS A 15 -17.27 -36.57 -5.64
N CYS A 16 -18.05 -36.07 -4.68
CA CYS A 16 -18.10 -34.64 -4.35
C CYS A 16 -16.77 -34.11 -3.78
N ARG A 17 -16.04 -34.93 -3.02
CA ARG A 17 -14.71 -34.55 -2.47
C ARG A 17 -13.63 -34.50 -3.54
N GLU A 18 -13.68 -35.38 -4.54
CA GLU A 18 -12.74 -35.43 -5.67
C GLU A 18 -12.97 -34.29 -6.68
N THR A 19 -14.23 -33.89 -6.89
CA THR A 19 -14.61 -32.80 -7.81
C THR A 19 -14.34 -31.40 -7.23
N PHE A 20 -14.25 -31.25 -5.92
CA PHE A 20 -13.88 -29.98 -5.25
C PHE A 20 -12.36 -29.82 -5.05
N LYS A 21 -11.53 -30.26 -6.00
CA LYS A 21 -10.12 -29.87 -6.01
C LYS A 21 -10.00 -28.50 -6.69
N MET A 22 -10.09 -27.44 -5.89
CA MET A 22 -9.94 -26.07 -6.39
C MET A 22 -8.60 -25.93 -7.15
N PRO A 23 -8.61 -25.53 -8.42
CA PRO A 23 -7.37 -25.28 -9.14
C PRO A 23 -6.62 -24.13 -8.45
N GLY A 24 -5.32 -24.30 -8.23
CA GLY A 24 -4.50 -23.23 -7.65
C GLY A 24 -4.62 -21.94 -8.44
N PHE A 25 -4.55 -20.79 -7.77
CA PHE A 25 -4.73 -19.46 -8.37
C PHE A 25 -3.93 -19.27 -9.69
N PHE A 26 -2.68 -19.75 -9.73
CA PHE A 26 -1.84 -19.71 -10.93
C PHE A 26 -2.37 -20.57 -12.09
N GLN A 27 -3.03 -21.69 -11.81
CA GLN A 27 -3.67 -22.52 -12.84
C GLN A 27 -4.90 -21.81 -13.41
N MET A 28 -5.65 -21.09 -12.58
CA MET A 28 -6.78 -20.27 -13.02
C MET A 28 -6.34 -19.11 -13.93
N LEU A 29 -5.24 -18.42 -13.57
CA LEU A 29 -4.64 -17.37 -14.41
C LEU A 29 -4.14 -17.90 -15.76
N LYS A 30 -3.51 -19.09 -15.78
CA LYS A 30 -3.08 -19.73 -17.03
C LYS A 30 -4.26 -20.09 -17.95
N LYS A 31 -5.40 -20.49 -17.37
CA LYS A 31 -6.62 -20.82 -18.13
C LYS A 31 -7.36 -19.59 -18.63
N LYS A 32 -7.24 -18.43 -17.97
CA LYS A 32 -7.94 -17.18 -18.29
C LYS A 32 -6.95 -16.02 -18.44
N LYS A 33 -6.34 -15.90 -19.62
CA LYS A 33 -5.27 -14.91 -19.89
C LYS A 33 -5.73 -13.46 -19.82
N GLU A 34 -7.01 -13.18 -20.04
CA GLU A 34 -7.62 -11.84 -19.94
C GLU A 34 -7.58 -11.29 -18.51
N LEU A 35 -7.49 -12.17 -17.50
CA LEU A 35 -7.48 -11.78 -16.09
C LEU A 35 -6.09 -11.29 -15.61
N ILE A 36 -5.04 -11.64 -16.34
CA ILE A 36 -3.64 -11.28 -16.02
C ILE A 36 -3.44 -9.76 -16.00
N PRO A 37 -3.80 -9.00 -17.06
CA PRO A 37 -3.64 -7.54 -17.02
C PRO A 37 -4.51 -6.89 -15.95
N LEU A 38 -5.74 -7.38 -15.74
CA LEU A 38 -6.65 -6.83 -14.73
C LEU A 38 -6.07 -6.94 -13.31
N ILE A 39 -5.60 -8.12 -12.94
CA ILE A 39 -4.96 -8.35 -11.63
C ILE A 39 -3.62 -7.62 -11.56
N GLY A 40 -2.89 -7.53 -12.67
CA GLY A 40 -1.63 -6.78 -12.74
C GLY A 40 -1.81 -5.30 -12.37
N PHE A 41 -2.77 -4.61 -12.99
CA PHE A 41 -3.06 -3.21 -12.65
C PHE A 41 -3.59 -3.04 -11.23
N MET A 42 -4.47 -3.94 -10.77
CA MET A 42 -4.99 -3.89 -9.40
C MET A 42 -3.87 -4.09 -8.37
N ALA A 43 -2.99 -5.09 -8.57
CA ALA A 43 -1.85 -5.33 -7.69
C ALA A 43 -0.87 -4.15 -7.73
N PHE A 44 -0.57 -3.63 -8.91
CA PHE A 44 0.28 -2.45 -9.06
C PHE A 44 -0.29 -1.24 -8.32
N ALA A 45 -1.60 -0.98 -8.46
CA ALA A 45 -2.27 0.11 -7.76
C ALA A 45 -2.25 -0.09 -6.23
N ALA A 46 -2.54 -1.31 -5.74
CA ALA A 46 -2.52 -1.62 -4.32
C ALA A 46 -1.11 -1.45 -3.73
N THR A 47 -0.10 -2.07 -4.36
CA THR A 47 1.30 -1.93 -3.93
C THR A 47 1.79 -0.49 -4.03
N GLY A 48 1.44 0.23 -5.09
CA GLY A 48 1.76 1.65 -5.27
C GLY A 48 1.16 2.51 -4.15
N ALA A 49 -0.12 2.32 -3.84
CA ALA A 49 -0.78 3.05 -2.76
C ALA A 49 -0.16 2.74 -1.39
N THR A 50 0.09 1.46 -1.10
CA THR A 50 0.70 1.05 0.19
C THR A 50 2.12 1.59 0.32
N SER A 51 2.94 1.47 -0.72
CA SER A 51 4.32 1.96 -0.70
C SER A 51 4.42 3.49 -0.58
N ALA A 52 3.57 4.24 -1.30
CA ALA A 52 3.49 5.69 -1.17
C ALA A 52 3.06 6.10 0.24
N SER A 53 2.07 5.40 0.82
CA SER A 53 1.61 5.67 2.20
C SER A 53 2.74 5.48 3.21
N ILE A 54 3.47 4.37 3.12
CA ILE A 54 4.63 4.09 4.00
C ILE A 54 5.73 5.14 3.79
N TYR A 55 6.04 5.49 2.54
CA TYR A 55 7.02 6.51 2.24
C TYR A 55 6.65 7.86 2.87
N PHE A 56 5.40 8.31 2.74
CA PHE A 56 4.94 9.56 3.34
C PHE A 56 4.98 9.55 4.86
N LEU A 57 4.53 8.46 5.48
CA LEU A 57 4.54 8.32 6.93
C LEU A 57 5.95 8.42 7.52
N LEU A 58 6.95 7.86 6.84
CA LEU A 58 8.31 7.76 7.39
C LEU A 58 9.21 8.92 6.99
N THR A 59 9.00 9.52 5.81
CA THR A 59 9.94 10.51 5.24
C THR A 59 9.40 11.93 5.22
N LYS A 60 8.07 12.12 5.25
CA LYS A 60 7.49 13.46 5.16
C LYS A 60 7.13 14.00 6.56
N PRO A 61 7.64 15.21 6.88
CA PRO A 61 7.39 15.87 8.16
C PRO A 61 5.96 16.41 8.29
N ASP A 62 5.21 16.46 7.19
CA ASP A 62 3.79 16.85 7.19
C ASP A 62 2.92 15.89 8.00
N VAL A 63 3.37 14.64 8.19
CA VAL A 63 2.67 13.66 9.01
C VAL A 63 3.25 13.64 10.42
N ILE A 64 2.50 14.20 11.37
CA ILE A 64 2.92 14.28 12.77
C ILE A 64 2.72 12.92 13.45
N LEU A 65 3.79 12.11 13.52
CA LEU A 65 3.80 10.86 14.29
C LEU A 65 4.16 11.07 15.78
N ASN A 66 4.92 12.13 16.09
CA ASN A 66 5.36 12.43 17.46
C ASN A 66 5.02 13.88 17.84
N LYS A 67 3.78 14.09 18.28
CA LYS A 67 3.27 15.41 18.65
C LYS A 67 3.87 15.96 19.95
N THR A 68 4.35 15.08 20.84
CA THR A 68 4.81 15.46 22.19
C THR A 68 6.23 16.02 22.21
N ARG A 69 7.16 15.43 21.44
CA ARG A 69 8.57 15.86 21.45
C ARG A 69 8.92 16.85 20.34
N ASN A 70 8.09 16.94 19.30
CA ASN A 70 8.32 17.82 18.16
C ASN A 70 6.96 18.34 17.63
N PRO A 71 6.38 19.38 18.25
CA PRO A 71 5.06 19.89 17.87
C PRO A 71 5.06 20.56 16.48
N GLU A 72 6.23 21.02 15.99
CA GLU A 72 6.40 21.76 14.73
C GLU A 72 7.40 21.07 13.79
N PRO A 73 7.07 19.89 13.23
CA PRO A 73 8.02 19.13 12.41
C PRO A 73 8.43 19.83 11.11
N TRP A 74 7.63 20.76 10.60
CA TRP A 74 7.95 21.53 9.39
C TRP A 74 9.06 22.56 9.59
N GLU A 75 9.35 22.98 10.82
CA GLU A 75 10.43 23.94 11.12
C GLU A 75 11.84 23.34 10.95
N ASN A 76 11.95 22.01 11.01
CA ASN A 76 13.22 21.29 10.96
C ASN A 76 13.58 20.77 9.55
N ILE A 77 12.84 21.18 8.53
CA ILE A 77 13.08 20.77 7.15
C ILE A 77 14.23 21.60 6.58
N ASP A 78 15.20 20.95 5.95
CA ASP A 78 16.23 21.64 5.18
C ASP A 78 15.61 22.24 3.90
N PRO A 79 15.50 23.57 3.82
CA PRO A 79 14.80 24.21 2.72
C PRO A 79 15.65 24.28 1.44
N THR A 80 16.95 24.00 1.54
CA THR A 80 17.90 23.94 0.41
C THR A 80 17.60 22.74 -0.50
N LYS A 81 16.93 21.71 0.04
CA LYS A 81 16.61 20.50 -0.69
C LYS A 81 15.23 20.61 -1.35
N PRO A 82 15.07 20.11 -2.60
CA PRO A 82 13.78 20.05 -3.24
C PRO A 82 12.85 19.09 -2.48
N GLN A 83 11.72 19.61 -2.01
CA GLN A 83 10.77 18.82 -1.20
C GLN A 83 9.68 18.13 -2.04
N LYS A 84 9.46 18.59 -3.28
CA LYS A 84 8.47 18.05 -4.22
C LYS A 84 9.07 16.91 -5.04
N PHE A 85 8.21 15.99 -5.51
CA PHE A 85 8.63 14.89 -6.38
C PHE A 85 9.26 15.36 -7.69
N ILE A 86 8.79 16.49 -8.22
CA ILE A 86 9.31 17.11 -9.43
C ILE A 86 9.54 18.58 -9.09
N THR A 87 10.77 19.05 -9.31
CA THR A 87 11.11 20.46 -9.18
C THR A 87 11.72 20.95 -10.49
N ILE A 88 11.23 22.08 -10.97
CA ILE A 88 11.74 22.76 -12.17
C ILE A 88 12.25 24.12 -11.68
N HIS A 89 13.58 24.32 -11.74
CA HIS A 89 14.26 25.57 -11.36
C HIS A 89 13.90 26.13 -9.97
N GLN A 90 13.56 25.28 -8.99
CA GLN A 90 13.23 25.73 -7.65
C GLN A 90 14.50 26.19 -6.92
N GLN A 91 14.60 27.50 -6.66
CA GLN A 91 15.64 28.08 -5.84
C GLN A 91 15.04 28.50 -4.50
N TRP A 92 15.67 28.09 -3.39
CA TRP A 92 15.27 28.56 -2.08
C TRP A 92 15.96 29.89 -1.76
N LYS A 93 15.18 30.86 -1.26
CA LYS A 93 15.68 32.14 -0.75
C LYS A 93 15.05 32.41 0.62
N PRO A 94 15.85 32.73 1.64
CA PRO A 94 15.32 33.07 2.96
C PRO A 94 14.54 34.39 2.89
N VAL A 95 13.48 34.49 3.69
CA VAL A 95 12.72 35.72 3.88
C VAL A 95 13.20 36.37 5.17
N GLU A 96 13.74 37.59 5.08
CA GLU A 96 14.35 38.31 6.21
C GLU A 96 13.35 38.55 7.35
N GLU A 97 12.12 38.96 7.01
CA GLU A 97 11.02 39.18 7.95
C GLU A 97 10.73 37.94 8.81
N LEU A 98 10.71 36.76 8.20
CA LEU A 98 10.47 35.50 8.90
C LEU A 98 11.63 35.16 9.84
N GLN A 99 12.87 35.46 9.46
CA GLN A 99 14.03 35.25 10.32
C GLN A 99 14.01 36.20 11.52
N MET A 100 13.65 37.47 11.30
CA MET A 100 13.51 38.44 12.38
C MET A 100 12.46 38.00 13.40
N VAL A 101 11.26 37.63 12.96
CA VAL A 101 10.19 37.15 13.86
C VAL A 101 10.62 35.89 14.61
N LYS A 102 11.28 34.95 13.93
CA LYS A 102 11.79 33.72 14.55
C LYS A 102 12.86 34.00 15.61
N SER A 103 13.72 35.00 15.38
CA SER A 103 14.74 35.42 16.35
C SER A 103 14.17 36.12 17.59
N MET A 104 13.02 36.77 17.48
CA MET A 104 12.34 37.43 18.61
C MET A 104 11.50 36.48 19.45
N THR A 105 11.03 35.38 18.85
CA THR A 105 10.09 34.44 19.47
C THR A 105 10.79 33.29 20.22
N LYS A 106 12.03 32.94 19.83
CA LYS A 106 12.78 31.79 20.35
C LYS A 106 13.82 32.20 21.39
#